data_AF-W6TB56-F1
#
_entry.id   AF-W6TB56-F1
#
_cell.length_a   1.000
_cell.length_b   1.000
_cell.length_c   1.000
_cell.angle_alpha   90.00
_cell.angle_beta   90.00
_cell.angle_gamma   90.00
#
_symmetry.space_group_name_H-M   'P 1'
#
loop_
_entity.id
_entity.type
_entity.pdbx_description
1 polymer ?
#
loop_
_entity_poly.entity_id
_entity_poly.type
_entity_poly.pdbx_seq_one_letter_code
_entity_poly.pdbx_strand_id
1 'polypeptide(L)'
;MTETKLNDTVTGLLATANSLYPGNITVSFGDAKAGYVRHDQAQQRMQNGDIDIHVSDITAPSYTASHEMLHLLLLLQGFPQITFNLTTRDDRLDEQLMAIAMELYDMVGHVLVVRKQREHGLIDDQIEDLYFKSVAATIEPEDPDQQDAMMTLRLLTLTDLLVFFGGDLTPARLSQVQTTYPVAFKAAQALYDVIAAKAVDTPFAMRRTIVKLFKAFDDQMTAWQLPLLHGTEFVTVQNVFSERQLRLEVRQLFDVFHSDMLDKNKHTRAYIGLNKGDRQNAFVIPAPAQKDSDAFFKEIYGKTVKDSFAELDVPYTLR
;
A
#
# COMPACT_ATOMS: atom_id res chain seq x y z
N MET A 1 -8.37 -36.32 -8.19
CA MET A 1 -8.48 -34.87 -8.01
C MET A 1 -7.60 -34.23 -9.06
N THR A 2 -8.11 -33.28 -9.83
CA THR A 2 -7.31 -32.55 -10.82
C THR A 2 -6.34 -31.64 -10.06
N GLU A 3 -5.05 -31.76 -10.35
CA GLU A 3 -4.01 -30.90 -9.79
C GLU A 3 -4.30 -29.44 -10.17
N THR A 4 -4.35 -28.54 -9.17
CA THR A 4 -4.53 -27.10 -9.39
C THR A 4 -3.34 -26.58 -10.19
N LYS A 5 -3.60 -25.91 -11.32
CA LYS A 5 -2.57 -25.40 -12.22
C LYS A 5 -2.82 -23.95 -12.58
N LEU A 6 -1.73 -23.21 -12.76
CA LEU A 6 -1.74 -21.91 -13.41
C LEU A 6 -2.08 -22.07 -14.89
N ASN A 7 -2.77 -21.09 -15.45
CA ASN A 7 -2.91 -21.00 -16.90
C ASN A 7 -1.59 -20.56 -17.57
N ASP A 8 -1.54 -20.65 -18.90
CA ASP A 8 -0.35 -20.34 -19.67
C ASP A 8 0.10 -18.88 -19.50
N THR A 9 -0.86 -17.96 -19.40
CA THR A 9 -0.60 -16.53 -19.20
C THR A 9 0.15 -16.27 -17.89
N VAL A 10 -0.30 -16.86 -16.78
CA VAL A 10 0.36 -16.68 -15.48
C VAL A 10 1.69 -17.43 -15.41
N THR A 11 1.81 -18.55 -16.12
CA THR A 11 3.09 -19.25 -16.28
C THR A 11 4.13 -18.36 -16.99
N GLY A 12 3.72 -17.62 -18.03
CA GLY A 12 4.57 -16.63 -18.70
C GLY A 12 4.96 -15.44 -17.81
N LEU A 13 4.02 -14.95 -16.99
CA LEU A 13 4.31 -13.92 -15.98
C LEU A 13 5.35 -14.41 -14.95
N LEU A 14 5.23 -15.67 -14.51
CA LEU A 14 6.19 -16.30 -13.59
C LEU A 14 7.59 -16.38 -14.18
N ALA A 15 7.70 -16.77 -15.45
CA ALA A 15 8.99 -16.79 -16.15
C ALA A 15 9.59 -15.37 -16.25
N THR A 16 8.77 -14.36 -16.52
CA THR A 16 9.22 -12.96 -16.58
C THR A 16 9.73 -12.48 -15.23
N ALA A 17 8.98 -12.72 -14.15
CA ALA A 17 9.38 -12.35 -12.80
C ALA A 17 10.70 -13.04 -12.39
N ASN A 18 10.83 -14.35 -12.67
CA ASN A 18 12.07 -15.10 -12.42
C ASN A 18 13.27 -14.55 -13.21
N SER A 19 13.06 -13.97 -14.40
CA SER A 19 14.17 -13.38 -15.17
C SER A 19 14.71 -12.07 -14.58
N LEU A 20 13.91 -11.40 -13.75
CA LEU A 20 14.24 -10.12 -13.13
C LEU A 20 14.70 -10.28 -11.67
N TYR A 21 14.27 -11.35 -11.00
CA TYR A 21 14.61 -11.61 -9.60
C TYR A 21 15.89 -12.44 -9.48
N PRO A 22 16.84 -12.09 -8.57
CA PRO A 22 18.07 -12.86 -8.40
C PRO A 22 17.88 -14.29 -7.86
N GLY A 23 16.80 -14.55 -7.12
CA GLY A 23 16.43 -15.87 -6.64
C GLY A 23 15.35 -16.53 -7.50
N ASN A 24 14.78 -17.63 -7.02
CA ASN A 24 13.65 -18.29 -7.67
C ASN A 24 12.32 -17.76 -7.14
N ILE A 25 11.35 -17.63 -8.02
CA ILE A 25 9.95 -17.38 -7.68
C ILE A 25 9.14 -18.63 -8.05
N THR A 26 8.43 -19.18 -7.08
CA THR A 26 7.54 -20.34 -7.25
C THR A 26 6.12 -19.99 -6.83
N VAL A 27 5.15 -20.78 -7.29
CA VAL A 27 3.76 -20.68 -6.83
C VAL A 27 3.34 -22.00 -6.21
N SER A 28 2.82 -21.94 -4.98
CA SER A 28 2.25 -23.08 -4.27
C SER A 28 0.76 -22.85 -3.98
N PHE A 29 0.01 -23.95 -3.81
CA PHE A 29 -1.44 -23.90 -3.60
C PHE A 29 -1.83 -24.57 -2.29
N GLY A 30 -2.77 -23.95 -1.57
CA GLY A 30 -3.59 -24.58 -0.55
C GLY A 30 -4.79 -25.30 -1.16
N ASP A 31 -5.82 -25.49 -0.34
CA ASP A 31 -7.01 -26.27 -0.67
C ASP A 31 -8.34 -25.53 -0.38
N ALA A 32 -8.29 -24.30 0.14
CA ALA A 32 -9.48 -23.52 0.49
C ALA A 32 -10.29 -23.11 -0.76
N LYS A 33 -11.61 -22.98 -0.60
CA LYS A 33 -12.56 -22.58 -1.65
C LYS A 33 -13.69 -21.74 -1.08
N ALA A 34 -13.41 -20.47 -0.81
CA ALA A 34 -14.34 -19.53 -0.19
C ALA A 34 -15.53 -19.16 -1.09
N GLY A 35 -15.40 -19.32 -2.41
CA GLY A 35 -16.48 -18.99 -3.37
C GLY A 35 -16.57 -17.48 -3.68
N TYR A 36 -15.55 -16.72 -3.31
CA TYR A 36 -15.29 -15.34 -3.67
C TYR A 36 -13.77 -15.14 -3.78
N VAL A 37 -13.34 -14.05 -4.42
CA VAL A 37 -11.91 -13.72 -4.53
C VAL A 37 -11.58 -12.45 -3.75
N ARG A 38 -10.45 -12.47 -3.06
CA ARG A 38 -9.85 -11.32 -2.37
C ARG A 38 -8.33 -11.35 -2.53
N HIS A 39 -7.70 -10.20 -2.33
CA HIS A 39 -6.26 -10.04 -2.48
C HIS A 39 -5.47 -10.75 -1.35
N ASP A 40 -6.00 -10.79 -0.13
CA ASP A 40 -5.40 -11.46 1.04
C ASP A 40 -5.46 -13.00 1.00
N GLN A 41 -6.00 -13.60 -0.05
CA GLN A 41 -6.05 -15.05 -0.24
C GLN A 41 -4.73 -15.63 -0.78
N ALA A 42 -3.73 -14.80 -1.03
CA ALA A 42 -2.36 -15.23 -1.28
C ALA A 42 -1.36 -14.40 -0.46
N GLN A 43 -0.16 -14.95 -0.30
CA GLN A 43 0.92 -14.27 0.40
C GLN A 43 2.27 -14.65 -0.20
N GLN A 44 3.22 -13.73 -0.12
CA GLN A 44 4.61 -13.95 -0.51
C GLN A 44 5.41 -14.44 0.70
N ARG A 45 6.09 -15.57 0.57
CA ARG A 45 6.95 -16.15 1.60
C ARG A 45 8.39 -16.17 1.12
N MET A 46 9.25 -15.40 1.79
CA MET A 46 10.68 -15.42 1.51
C MET A 46 11.34 -16.59 2.25
N GLN A 47 12.07 -17.44 1.52
CA GLN A 47 12.83 -18.56 2.09
C GLN A 47 14.19 -18.67 1.40
N ASN A 48 15.28 -18.46 2.15
CA ASN A 48 16.65 -18.59 1.64
C ASN A 48 16.97 -17.74 0.39
N GLY A 49 16.28 -16.61 0.20
CA GLY A 49 16.44 -15.75 -0.98
C GLY A 49 15.54 -16.13 -2.17
N ASP A 50 14.74 -17.18 -2.04
CA ASP A 50 13.67 -17.54 -2.98
C ASP A 50 12.31 -17.04 -2.45
N ILE A 51 11.38 -16.76 -3.35
CA ILE A 51 10.02 -16.31 -3.05
C ILE A 51 9.01 -17.42 -3.42
N ASP A 52 8.20 -17.84 -2.47
CA ASP A 52 7.02 -18.67 -2.71
C ASP A 52 5.75 -17.80 -2.64
N ILE A 53 5.03 -17.71 -3.75
CA ILE A 53 3.68 -17.13 -3.79
C ILE A 53 2.72 -18.25 -3.40
N HIS A 54 2.29 -18.23 -2.14
CA HIS A 54 1.37 -19.23 -1.61
C HIS A 54 -0.09 -18.77 -1.77
N VAL A 55 -0.82 -19.38 -2.69
CA VAL A 55 -2.25 -19.16 -2.92
C VAL A 55 -3.04 -20.08 -2.01
N SER A 56 -3.58 -19.54 -0.92
CA SER A 56 -4.33 -20.33 0.07
C SER A 56 -5.72 -20.76 -0.44
N ASP A 57 -6.39 -19.89 -1.19
CA ASP A 57 -7.71 -20.13 -1.76
C ASP A 57 -7.64 -20.38 -3.28
N ILE A 58 -8.15 -21.53 -3.70
CA ILE A 58 -8.12 -21.98 -5.10
C ILE A 58 -9.45 -21.77 -5.82
N THR A 59 -10.28 -20.82 -5.39
CA THR A 59 -11.50 -20.39 -6.10
C THR A 59 -11.15 -19.83 -7.49
N ALA A 60 -10.09 -19.03 -7.59
CA ALA A 60 -9.57 -18.50 -8.86
C ALA A 60 -8.02 -18.41 -8.84
N PRO A 61 -7.30 -19.54 -8.85
CA PRO A 61 -5.88 -19.60 -8.51
C PRO A 61 -4.98 -18.80 -9.44
N SER A 62 -5.32 -18.72 -10.74
CA SER A 62 -4.54 -17.92 -11.70
C SER A 62 -4.73 -16.42 -11.47
N TYR A 63 -5.95 -15.98 -11.17
CA TYR A 63 -6.21 -14.58 -10.79
C TYR A 63 -5.42 -14.23 -9.52
N THR A 64 -5.56 -15.01 -8.44
CA THR A 64 -4.90 -14.73 -7.16
C THR A 64 -3.37 -14.79 -7.26
N ALA A 65 -2.80 -15.80 -7.92
CA ALA A 65 -1.35 -15.88 -8.11
C ALA A 65 -0.80 -14.71 -8.94
N SER A 66 -1.51 -14.33 -10.00
CA SER A 66 -1.09 -13.20 -10.84
C SER A 66 -1.13 -11.87 -10.10
N HIS A 67 -2.06 -11.69 -9.15
CA HIS A 67 -2.17 -10.49 -8.34
C HIS A 67 -0.89 -10.23 -7.54
N GLU A 68 -0.47 -11.21 -6.75
CA GLU A 68 0.78 -11.15 -5.97
C GLU A 68 2.02 -10.99 -6.84
N MET A 69 2.05 -11.72 -7.96
CA MET A 69 3.17 -11.65 -8.87
C MET A 69 3.32 -10.28 -9.53
N LEU A 70 2.20 -9.61 -9.81
CA LEU A 70 2.22 -8.25 -10.35
C LEU A 70 2.68 -7.23 -9.30
N HIS A 71 2.30 -7.38 -8.03
CA HIS A 71 2.88 -6.59 -6.93
C HIS A 71 4.40 -6.76 -6.84
N LEU A 72 4.89 -8.00 -6.94
CA LEU A 72 6.33 -8.28 -6.99
C LEU A 72 7.02 -7.63 -8.19
N LEU A 73 6.40 -7.66 -9.37
CA LEU A 73 6.93 -6.99 -10.56
C LEU A 73 6.98 -5.46 -10.39
N LEU A 74 6.00 -4.85 -9.73
CA LEU A 74 6.03 -3.42 -9.40
C LEU A 74 7.23 -3.09 -8.50
N LEU A 75 7.48 -3.90 -7.47
CA LEU A 75 8.67 -3.78 -6.62
C LEU A 75 9.96 -3.84 -7.45
N LEU A 76 10.11 -4.84 -8.32
CA LEU A 76 11.31 -5.02 -9.16
C LEU A 76 11.50 -3.89 -10.19
N GLN A 77 10.42 -3.21 -10.58
CA GLN A 77 10.44 -2.06 -11.48
C GLN A 77 10.71 -0.73 -10.76
N GLY A 78 10.92 -0.76 -9.44
CA GLY A 78 11.25 0.43 -8.66
C GLY A 78 10.04 1.31 -8.30
N PHE A 79 8.84 0.74 -8.28
CA PHE A 79 7.70 1.40 -7.67
C PHE A 79 7.92 1.56 -6.15
N PRO A 80 7.51 2.71 -5.60
CA PRO A 80 7.84 3.06 -4.22
C PRO A 80 7.23 2.06 -3.25
N GLN A 81 8.01 1.64 -2.25
CA GLN A 81 7.52 0.85 -1.11
C GLN A 81 7.21 1.73 0.10
N ILE A 82 6.47 1.18 1.07
CA ILE A 82 6.31 1.77 2.40
C ILE A 82 7.04 0.95 3.46
N THR A 83 7.54 1.62 4.49
CA THR A 83 8.17 0.97 5.65
C THR A 83 7.69 1.62 6.94
N PHE A 84 7.73 0.84 8.03
CA PHE A 84 7.25 1.24 9.35
C PHE A 84 8.40 1.22 10.35
N ASN A 85 9.03 2.38 10.51
CA ASN A 85 10.22 2.55 11.33
C ASN A 85 9.93 3.22 12.69
N LEU A 86 8.65 3.53 12.93
CA LEU A 86 8.17 4.17 14.15
C LEU A 86 7.25 3.22 14.94
N THR A 87 7.10 3.48 16.22
CA THR A 87 6.20 2.77 17.14
C THR A 87 5.51 3.73 18.11
N THR A 88 4.23 3.47 18.39
CA THR A 88 3.45 4.13 19.43
C THR A 88 3.72 3.57 20.84
N ARG A 89 4.51 2.49 20.94
CA ARG A 89 4.67 1.61 22.13
C ARG A 89 3.45 0.75 22.48
N ASP A 90 2.43 0.76 21.64
CA ASP A 90 1.32 -0.18 21.71
C ASP A 90 1.36 -1.03 20.45
N ASP A 91 1.85 -2.26 20.58
CA ASP A 91 2.04 -3.17 19.44
C ASP A 91 0.73 -3.43 18.69
N ARG A 92 -0.40 -3.48 19.41
CA ARG A 92 -1.71 -3.70 18.81
C ARG A 92 -2.15 -2.47 18.00
N LEU A 93 -1.94 -1.28 18.55
CA LEU A 93 -2.21 -0.05 17.81
C LEU A 93 -1.31 0.05 16.57
N ASP A 94 -0.02 -0.25 16.72
CA ASP A 94 0.93 -0.24 15.60
C ASP A 94 0.50 -1.22 14.50
N GLU A 95 0.10 -2.45 14.85
CA GLU A 95 -0.43 -3.43 13.88
C GLU A 95 -1.67 -2.91 13.15
N GLN A 96 -2.59 -2.26 13.86
CA GLN A 96 -3.79 -1.68 13.25
C GLN A 96 -3.45 -0.54 12.29
N LEU A 97 -2.57 0.38 12.69
CA LEU A 97 -2.11 1.48 11.83
C LEU A 97 -1.35 0.94 10.61
N MET A 98 -0.51 -0.08 10.80
CA MET A 98 0.22 -0.75 9.72
C MET A 98 -0.74 -1.39 8.72
N ALA A 99 -1.75 -2.12 9.18
CA ALA A 99 -2.73 -2.75 8.31
C ALA A 99 -3.49 -1.72 7.46
N ILE A 100 -4.01 -0.65 8.09
CA ILE A 100 -4.71 0.42 7.38
C ILE A 100 -3.79 1.10 6.35
N ALA A 101 -2.54 1.40 6.72
CA ALA A 101 -1.58 2.01 5.83
C ALA A 101 -1.22 1.12 4.63
N MET A 102 -1.07 -0.19 4.85
CA MET A 102 -0.82 -1.18 3.80
C MET A 102 -2.01 -1.27 2.84
N GLU A 103 -3.24 -1.37 3.36
CA GLU A 103 -4.46 -1.39 2.53
C GLU A 103 -4.56 -0.16 1.64
N LEU A 104 -4.34 1.05 2.18
CA LEU A 104 -4.36 2.28 1.40
C LEU A 104 -3.23 2.34 0.36
N TYR A 105 -2.04 1.83 0.70
CA TYR A 105 -0.93 1.72 -0.23
C TYR A 105 -1.24 0.74 -1.38
N ASP A 106 -1.78 -0.43 -1.04
CA ASP A 106 -2.11 -1.49 -1.98
C ASP A 106 -3.22 -1.06 -2.93
N MET A 107 -4.25 -0.31 -2.47
CA MET A 107 -5.28 0.28 -3.34
C MET A 107 -4.68 1.12 -4.49
N VAL A 108 -3.60 1.87 -4.24
CA VAL A 108 -2.93 2.63 -5.30
C VAL A 108 -2.17 1.70 -6.25
N GLY A 109 -1.53 0.65 -5.71
CA GLY A 109 -0.89 -0.40 -6.50
C GLY A 109 -1.90 -1.19 -7.37
N HIS A 110 -3.10 -1.44 -6.84
CA HIS A 110 -4.17 -2.19 -7.49
C HIS A 110 -4.64 -1.53 -8.79
N VAL A 111 -4.52 -0.20 -8.92
CA VAL A 111 -4.75 0.50 -10.19
C VAL A 111 -3.89 -0.10 -11.31
N LEU A 112 -2.63 -0.41 -11.03
CA LEU A 112 -1.69 -1.00 -11.98
C LEU A 112 -1.93 -2.50 -12.13
N VAL A 113 -2.10 -3.21 -11.01
CA VAL A 113 -2.30 -4.67 -10.99
C VAL A 113 -3.57 -5.06 -11.75
N VAL A 114 -4.71 -4.45 -11.40
CA VAL A 114 -6.01 -4.72 -12.04
C VAL A 114 -5.97 -4.39 -13.53
N ARG A 115 -5.38 -3.25 -13.91
CA ARG A 115 -5.19 -2.89 -15.33
C ARG A 115 -4.42 -3.99 -16.05
N LYS A 116 -3.32 -4.46 -15.47
CA LYS A 116 -2.47 -5.50 -16.08
C LYS A 116 -3.15 -6.86 -16.14
N GLN A 117 -3.90 -7.24 -15.11
CA GLN A 117 -4.71 -8.45 -15.11
C GLN A 117 -5.79 -8.41 -16.21
N ARG A 118 -6.45 -7.26 -16.41
CA ARG A 118 -7.41 -7.05 -17.51
C ARG A 118 -6.73 -7.14 -18.88
N GLU A 119 -5.58 -6.50 -19.08
CA GLU A 119 -4.78 -6.61 -20.32
C GLU A 119 -4.42 -8.07 -20.67
N HIS A 120 -4.24 -8.91 -19.65
CA HIS A 120 -3.91 -10.33 -19.79
C HIS A 120 -5.13 -11.27 -19.80
N GLY A 121 -6.36 -10.74 -19.75
CA GLY A 121 -7.59 -11.54 -19.72
C GLY A 121 -7.75 -12.38 -18.44
N LEU A 122 -7.13 -11.96 -17.33
CA LEU A 122 -7.20 -12.63 -16.02
C LEU A 122 -8.35 -12.12 -15.15
N ILE A 123 -9.03 -11.06 -15.58
CA ILE A 123 -10.29 -10.57 -15.00
C ILE A 123 -11.33 -10.61 -16.12
N ASP A 124 -12.31 -11.49 -15.94
CA ASP A 124 -13.52 -11.61 -16.74
C ASP A 124 -14.76 -11.38 -15.86
N ASP A 125 -15.96 -11.50 -16.43
CA ASP A 125 -17.22 -11.30 -15.72
C ASP A 125 -17.36 -12.23 -14.49
N GLN A 126 -16.82 -13.45 -14.55
CA GLN A 126 -16.85 -14.39 -13.43
C GLN A 126 -15.97 -13.91 -12.27
N ILE A 127 -14.75 -13.44 -12.56
CA ILE A 127 -13.86 -12.86 -11.56
C ILE A 127 -14.47 -11.61 -10.96
N GLU A 128 -15.12 -10.76 -11.77
CA GLU A 128 -15.83 -9.58 -11.26
C GLU A 128 -16.96 -9.95 -10.30
N ASP A 129 -17.76 -10.97 -10.62
CA ASP A 129 -18.82 -11.46 -9.74
C ASP A 129 -18.26 -12.04 -8.44
N LEU A 130 -17.17 -12.81 -8.52
CA LEU A 130 -16.49 -13.37 -7.34
C LEU A 130 -15.89 -12.27 -6.47
N TYR A 131 -15.33 -11.23 -7.07
CA TYR A 131 -14.75 -10.10 -6.36
C TYR A 131 -15.86 -9.29 -5.67
N PHE A 132 -16.95 -8.98 -6.38
CA PHE A 132 -18.07 -8.24 -5.79
C PHE A 132 -18.73 -9.00 -4.63
N LYS A 133 -18.82 -10.34 -4.70
CA LYS A 133 -19.31 -11.18 -3.59
C LYS A 133 -18.46 -11.06 -2.33
N SER A 134 -17.16 -10.78 -2.46
CA SER A 134 -16.26 -10.66 -1.32
C SER A 134 -16.64 -9.48 -0.41
N VAL A 135 -17.29 -8.44 -0.94
CA VAL A 135 -17.73 -7.27 -0.16
C VAL A 135 -18.66 -7.72 0.97
N ALA A 136 -19.73 -8.43 0.64
CA ALA A 136 -20.68 -8.93 1.62
C ALA A 136 -20.11 -10.06 2.51
N ALA A 137 -19.02 -10.71 2.09
CA ALA A 137 -18.29 -11.67 2.93
C ALA A 137 -17.33 -10.99 3.92
N THR A 138 -17.03 -9.70 3.73
CA THR A 138 -16.01 -8.97 4.50
C THR A 138 -16.62 -7.97 5.46
N ILE A 139 -17.68 -7.29 5.03
CA ILE A 139 -18.32 -6.21 5.80
C ILE A 139 -19.82 -6.44 5.95
N GLU A 140 -20.31 -6.13 7.14
CA GLU A 140 -21.74 -6.14 7.44
C GLU A 140 -22.40 -4.84 6.96
N PRO A 141 -23.69 -4.85 6.57
CA PRO A 141 -24.45 -3.64 6.23
C PRO A 141 -24.33 -2.53 7.28
N GLU A 142 -24.49 -1.28 6.85
CA GLU A 142 -24.59 -0.16 7.78
C GLU A 142 -25.90 -0.22 8.56
N ASP A 143 -25.81 0.03 9.87
CA ASP A 143 -26.99 0.30 10.68
C ASP A 143 -27.41 1.77 10.46
N PRO A 144 -28.63 2.04 9.95
CA PRO A 144 -29.09 3.41 9.75
C PRO A 144 -29.21 4.20 11.06
N ASP A 145 -29.30 3.53 12.20
CA ASP A 145 -29.54 4.16 13.50
C ASP A 145 -28.24 4.40 14.29
N GLN A 146 -27.10 3.82 13.89
CA GLN A 146 -25.82 3.95 14.61
C GLN A 146 -24.59 3.92 13.70
N GLN A 147 -23.65 4.83 13.96
CA GLN A 147 -22.28 4.69 13.43
C GLN A 147 -21.47 3.80 14.38
N ASP A 148 -20.87 2.75 13.83
CA ASP A 148 -20.10 1.75 14.57
C ASP A 148 -18.60 1.82 14.24
N ALA A 149 -17.80 0.98 14.90
CA ALA A 149 -16.37 0.88 14.64
C ALA A 149 -16.02 0.22 13.29
N MET A 150 -17.00 -0.36 12.58
CA MET A 150 -16.80 -1.01 11.27
C MET A 150 -16.73 -0.01 10.12
N MET A 151 -17.06 1.26 10.35
CA MET A 151 -16.99 2.33 9.34
C MET A 151 -15.64 2.40 8.62
N THR A 152 -14.52 2.22 9.34
CA THR A 152 -13.18 2.21 8.74
C THR A 152 -12.99 1.01 7.81
N LEU A 153 -13.39 -0.19 8.22
CA LEU A 153 -13.28 -1.38 7.37
C LEU A 153 -14.18 -1.27 6.14
N ARG A 154 -15.43 -0.79 6.30
CA ARG A 154 -16.34 -0.51 5.18
C ARG A 154 -15.72 0.47 4.18
N LEU A 155 -15.12 1.55 4.67
CA LEU A 155 -14.46 2.54 3.83
C LEU A 155 -13.33 1.92 3.00
N LEU A 156 -12.44 1.15 3.64
CA LEU A 156 -11.32 0.51 2.95
C LEU A 156 -11.80 -0.49 1.89
N THR A 157 -12.70 -1.40 2.27
CA THR A 157 -13.26 -2.42 1.35
C THR A 157 -13.98 -1.79 0.16
N LEU A 158 -14.80 -0.74 0.38
CA LEU A 158 -15.55 -0.09 -0.70
C LEU A 158 -14.66 0.80 -1.57
N THR A 159 -13.56 1.35 -1.04
CA THR A 159 -12.60 2.10 -1.85
C THR A 159 -11.85 1.16 -2.79
N ASP A 160 -11.37 0.02 -2.29
CA ASP A 160 -10.69 -0.98 -3.13
C ASP A 160 -11.64 -1.61 -4.15
N LEU A 161 -12.92 -1.78 -3.79
CA LEU A 161 -13.98 -2.15 -4.74
C LEU A 161 -14.06 -1.19 -5.93
N LEU A 162 -14.06 0.12 -5.66
CA LEU A 162 -14.07 1.13 -6.72
C LEU A 162 -12.77 1.09 -7.54
N VAL A 163 -11.62 0.83 -6.93
CA VAL A 163 -10.36 0.63 -7.66
C VAL A 163 -10.45 -0.57 -8.61
N PHE A 164 -10.94 -1.71 -8.14
CA PHE A 164 -11.08 -2.93 -8.93
C PHE A 164 -12.00 -2.76 -10.15
N PHE A 165 -13.09 -2.00 -9.99
CA PHE A 165 -14.04 -1.69 -11.07
C PHE A 165 -13.70 -0.42 -11.85
N GLY A 166 -12.63 0.29 -11.52
CA GLY A 166 -12.30 1.57 -12.15
C GLY A 166 -13.40 2.62 -11.99
N GLY A 167 -14.12 2.60 -10.86
CA GLY A 167 -15.24 3.50 -10.56
C GLY A 167 -16.56 3.12 -11.25
N ASP A 168 -16.54 2.25 -12.25
CA ASP A 168 -17.69 1.92 -13.09
C ASP A 168 -18.39 0.64 -12.62
N LEU A 169 -19.24 0.78 -11.59
CA LEU A 169 -20.14 -0.29 -11.18
C LEU A 169 -21.37 -0.37 -12.10
N THR A 170 -21.83 -1.58 -12.41
CA THR A 170 -23.11 -1.77 -13.10
C THR A 170 -24.26 -1.16 -12.29
N PRO A 171 -25.38 -0.73 -12.91
CA PRO A 171 -26.50 -0.12 -12.17
C PRO A 171 -27.01 -0.98 -11.01
N ALA A 172 -27.01 -2.31 -11.17
CA ALA A 172 -27.40 -3.24 -10.12
C ALA A 172 -26.39 -3.25 -8.94
N ARG A 173 -25.08 -3.37 -9.23
CA ARG A 173 -24.02 -3.34 -8.22
C ARG A 173 -23.99 -2.00 -7.48
N LEU A 174 -24.11 -0.89 -8.23
CA LEU A 174 -24.17 0.46 -7.68
C LEU A 174 -25.37 0.64 -6.73
N SER A 175 -26.57 0.24 -7.17
CA SER A 175 -27.76 0.31 -6.33
C SER A 175 -27.62 -0.52 -5.05
N GLN A 176 -26.99 -1.69 -5.13
CA GLN A 176 -26.75 -2.54 -3.98
C GLN A 176 -25.82 -1.86 -2.97
N VAL A 177 -24.64 -1.39 -3.38
CA VAL A 177 -23.69 -0.76 -2.44
C VAL A 177 -24.21 0.55 -1.86
N GLN A 178 -24.94 1.35 -2.64
CA GLN A 178 -25.55 2.60 -2.14
C GLN A 178 -26.65 2.36 -1.11
N THR A 179 -27.38 1.25 -1.24
CA THR A 179 -28.44 0.91 -0.29
C THR A 179 -27.87 0.27 0.97
N THR A 180 -26.87 -0.60 0.82
CA THR A 180 -26.30 -1.36 1.93
C THR A 180 -25.29 -0.56 2.75
N TYR A 181 -24.55 0.36 2.12
CA TYR A 181 -23.47 1.13 2.75
C TYR A 181 -23.52 2.63 2.39
N PRO A 182 -24.65 3.33 2.62
CA PRO A 182 -24.87 4.69 2.12
C PRO A 182 -23.81 5.71 2.57
N VAL A 183 -23.30 5.61 3.80
CA VAL A 183 -22.34 6.58 4.36
C VAL A 183 -20.92 6.24 3.92
N ALA A 184 -20.48 5.00 4.11
CA ALA A 184 -19.13 4.56 3.77
C ALA A 184 -18.90 4.55 2.26
N PHE A 185 -19.91 4.20 1.45
CA PHE A 185 -19.77 4.22 -0.02
C PHE A 185 -19.55 5.63 -0.54
N LYS A 186 -20.25 6.64 0.01
CA LYS A 186 -20.03 8.04 -0.37
C LYS A 186 -18.61 8.51 -0.02
N ALA A 187 -18.09 8.10 1.14
CA ALA A 187 -16.72 8.40 1.52
C ALA A 187 -15.70 7.64 0.65
N ALA A 188 -15.99 6.38 0.29
CA ALA A 188 -15.16 5.59 -0.60
C ALA A 188 -15.06 6.22 -2.00
N GLN A 189 -16.14 6.79 -2.52
CA GLN A 189 -16.12 7.56 -3.76
C GLN A 189 -15.16 8.76 -3.67
N ALA A 190 -15.16 9.49 -2.55
CA ALA A 190 -14.25 10.62 -2.36
C ALA A 190 -12.78 10.18 -2.32
N LEU A 191 -12.46 9.04 -1.69
CA LEU A 191 -11.11 8.47 -1.69
C LEU A 191 -10.72 7.97 -3.09
N TYR A 192 -11.63 7.30 -3.79
CA TYR A 192 -11.43 6.86 -5.16
C TYR A 192 -11.17 8.04 -6.11
N ASP A 193 -11.89 9.15 -5.97
CA ASP A 193 -11.67 10.36 -6.76
C ASP A 193 -10.24 10.91 -6.57
N VAL A 194 -9.67 10.80 -5.36
CA VAL A 194 -8.26 11.16 -5.10
C VAL A 194 -7.30 10.24 -5.85
N ILE A 195 -7.59 8.94 -5.89
CA ILE A 195 -6.80 7.94 -6.63
C ILE A 195 -6.88 8.19 -8.14
N ALA A 196 -8.09 8.40 -8.66
CA ALA A 196 -8.38 8.54 -10.08
C ALA A 196 -8.07 9.93 -10.65
N ALA A 197 -7.86 10.96 -9.79
CA ALA A 197 -7.63 12.34 -10.21
C ALA A 197 -6.49 12.51 -11.24
N LYS A 198 -5.48 11.63 -11.21
CA LYS A 198 -4.39 11.57 -12.19
C LYS A 198 -3.97 10.13 -12.42
N ALA A 199 -3.52 9.82 -13.63
CA ALA A 199 -3.00 8.50 -13.97
C ALA A 199 -1.90 8.05 -12.99
N VAL A 200 -2.03 6.81 -12.54
CA VAL A 200 -1.00 6.06 -11.80
C VAL A 200 -0.34 5.13 -12.82
N ASP A 201 0.79 5.55 -13.37
CA ASP A 201 1.49 4.87 -14.46
C ASP A 201 3.03 4.86 -14.29
N THR A 202 3.54 5.64 -13.34
CA THR A 202 4.96 5.79 -13.05
C THR A 202 5.21 5.71 -11.54
N PRO A 203 6.42 5.32 -11.09
CA PRO A 203 6.76 5.30 -9.67
C PRO A 203 6.48 6.62 -8.96
N PHE A 204 6.80 7.75 -9.61
CA PHE A 204 6.52 9.08 -9.07
C PHE A 204 5.01 9.36 -8.95
N ALA A 205 4.21 8.96 -9.95
CA ALA A 205 2.76 9.13 -9.89
C ALA A 205 2.14 8.29 -8.77
N MET A 206 2.55 7.03 -8.62
CA MET A 206 2.12 6.16 -7.52
C MET A 206 2.46 6.77 -6.17
N ARG A 207 3.73 7.19 -5.95
CA ARG A 207 4.14 7.84 -4.69
C ARG A 207 3.26 9.04 -4.36
N ARG A 208 3.03 9.92 -5.34
CA ARG A 208 2.21 11.12 -5.16
C ARG A 208 0.77 10.76 -4.78
N THR A 209 0.20 9.72 -5.40
CA THR A 209 -1.17 9.30 -5.12
C THR A 209 -1.29 8.68 -3.73
N ILE A 210 -0.33 7.85 -3.29
CA ILE A 210 -0.26 7.30 -1.92
C ILE A 210 -0.30 8.43 -0.89
N VAL A 211 0.58 9.42 -1.02
CA VAL A 211 0.66 10.55 -0.07
C VAL A 211 -0.66 11.33 0.01
N LYS A 212 -1.31 11.55 -1.14
CA LYS A 212 -2.62 12.22 -1.17
C LYS A 212 -3.71 11.38 -0.53
N LEU A 213 -3.69 10.07 -0.75
CA LEU A 213 -4.68 9.15 -0.21
C LEU A 213 -4.58 9.06 1.31
N PHE A 214 -3.37 8.98 1.89
CA PHE A 214 -3.20 9.06 3.35
C PHE A 214 -3.82 10.33 3.94
N LYS A 215 -3.57 11.48 3.32
CA LYS A 215 -4.19 12.72 3.75
C LYS A 215 -5.72 12.69 3.64
N ALA A 216 -6.25 12.21 2.52
CA ALA A 216 -7.70 12.13 2.30
C ALA A 216 -8.38 11.17 3.30
N PHE A 217 -7.70 10.08 3.66
CA PHE A 217 -8.16 9.16 4.69
C PHE A 217 -8.23 9.84 6.06
N ASP A 218 -7.18 10.56 6.49
CA ASP A 218 -7.19 11.30 7.76
C ASP A 218 -8.23 12.42 7.79
N ASP A 219 -8.41 13.14 6.67
CA ASP A 219 -9.47 14.15 6.53
C ASP A 219 -10.87 13.48 6.69
N GLN A 220 -11.06 12.26 6.17
CA GLN A 220 -12.29 11.48 6.32
C GLN A 220 -12.49 10.94 7.76
N MET A 221 -11.45 10.44 8.41
CA MET A 221 -11.51 10.01 9.81
C MET A 221 -11.87 11.18 10.72
N THR A 222 -11.29 12.36 10.47
CA THR A 222 -11.65 13.60 11.17
C THR A 222 -13.13 13.93 11.02
N ALA A 223 -13.67 13.84 9.80
CA ALA A 223 -15.09 14.11 9.53
C ALA A 223 -16.04 13.16 10.26
N TRP A 224 -15.61 11.92 10.51
CA TRP A 224 -16.33 10.92 11.29
C TRP A 224 -15.97 10.92 12.79
N GLN A 225 -15.09 11.83 13.24
CA GLN A 225 -14.59 11.87 14.61
C GLN A 225 -13.96 10.54 15.05
N LEU A 226 -13.33 9.84 14.11
CA LEU A 226 -12.60 8.60 14.34
C LEU A 226 -11.10 8.88 14.50
N PRO A 227 -10.35 7.96 15.14
CA PRO A 227 -8.90 8.05 15.24
C PRO A 227 -8.24 8.18 13.87
N LEU A 228 -7.22 9.03 13.80
CA LEU A 228 -6.45 9.27 12.58
C LEU A 228 -5.37 8.19 12.39
N LEU A 229 -4.99 7.95 11.14
CA LEU A 229 -3.84 7.12 10.80
C LEU A 229 -2.52 7.86 11.07
N HIS A 230 -2.52 9.19 10.93
CA HIS A 230 -1.30 10.00 10.92
C HIS A 230 -0.30 9.50 9.86
N GLY A 231 -0.82 9.10 8.68
CA GLY A 231 -0.04 8.39 7.66
C GLY A 231 1.12 9.20 7.10
N THR A 232 1.05 10.52 7.16
CA THR A 232 2.15 11.41 6.76
C THR A 232 3.38 11.33 7.65
N GLU A 233 3.22 10.88 8.89
CA GLU A 233 4.31 10.78 9.88
C GLU A 233 4.66 9.34 10.20
N PHE A 234 3.65 8.49 10.45
CA PHE A 234 3.84 7.08 10.82
C PHE A 234 4.49 6.25 9.71
N VAL A 235 4.08 6.50 8.46
CA VAL A 235 4.50 5.72 7.30
C VAL A 235 5.70 6.37 6.62
N THR A 236 6.81 5.64 6.48
CA THR A 236 7.92 6.08 5.64
C THR A 236 7.67 5.65 4.20
N VAL A 237 7.43 6.60 3.30
CA VAL A 237 7.18 6.32 1.87
C VAL A 237 8.48 6.49 1.09
N GLN A 238 8.91 5.45 0.39
CA GLN A 238 10.13 5.47 -0.42
C GLN A 238 10.14 6.63 -1.40
N ASN A 239 11.29 7.29 -1.51
CA ASN A 239 11.43 8.47 -2.37
C ASN A 239 11.74 8.06 -3.81
N VAL A 240 11.16 8.82 -4.75
CA VAL A 240 11.45 8.72 -6.18
C VAL A 240 12.13 10.02 -6.61
N PHE A 241 13.46 9.99 -6.76
CA PHE A 241 14.28 11.16 -7.03
C PHE A 241 14.65 11.29 -8.50
N SER A 242 14.90 12.53 -8.93
CA SER A 242 15.76 12.78 -10.10
C SER A 242 17.23 12.84 -9.68
N GLU A 243 18.15 12.58 -10.62
CA GLU A 243 19.59 12.74 -10.36
C GLU A 243 19.96 14.12 -9.82
N ARG A 244 19.24 15.17 -10.25
CA ARG A 244 19.44 16.53 -9.72
C ARG A 244 19.14 16.59 -8.23
N GLN A 245 18.05 15.97 -7.77
CA GLN A 245 17.65 16.00 -6.36
C GLN A 245 18.66 15.29 -5.47
N LEU A 246 19.30 14.21 -5.96
CA LEU A 246 20.35 13.51 -5.23
C LEU A 246 21.57 14.39 -4.93
N ARG A 247 21.84 15.39 -5.77
CA ARG A 247 22.95 16.35 -5.59
C ARG A 247 22.60 17.55 -4.71
N LEU A 248 21.32 17.74 -4.37
CA LEU A 248 20.90 18.79 -3.46
C LEU A 248 21.24 18.40 -2.03
N GLU A 249 21.37 19.41 -1.17
CA GLU A 249 21.54 19.19 0.26
C GLU A 249 20.20 18.79 0.91
N VAL A 250 20.27 18.03 2.00
CA VAL A 250 19.07 17.58 2.73
C VAL A 250 18.15 18.75 3.10
N ARG A 251 18.71 19.88 3.56
CA ARG A 251 17.94 21.09 3.92
C ARG A 251 17.13 21.70 2.77
N GLN A 252 17.47 21.39 1.52
CA GLN A 252 16.76 21.93 0.37
C GLN A 252 15.49 21.12 0.05
N LEU A 253 15.43 19.85 0.48
CA LEU A 253 14.32 18.95 0.15
C LEU A 253 13.54 18.47 1.38
N PHE A 254 14.14 18.50 2.57
CA PHE A 254 13.56 17.94 3.78
C PHE A 254 13.64 18.90 4.96
N ASP A 255 12.64 18.83 5.82
CA ASP A 255 12.68 19.33 7.20
C ASP A 255 12.80 18.14 8.14
N VAL A 256 13.73 18.20 9.09
CA VAL A 256 13.86 17.22 10.16
C VAL A 256 12.96 17.65 11.32
N PHE A 257 11.96 16.82 11.63
CA PHE A 257 10.95 17.08 12.65
C PHE A 257 11.10 16.08 13.81
N HIS A 258 10.76 16.51 15.03
CA HIS A 258 10.72 15.62 16.18
C HIS A 258 9.44 14.79 16.15
N SER A 259 9.57 13.47 16.09
CA SER A 259 8.40 12.58 16.09
C SER A 259 7.88 12.39 17.52
N ASP A 260 6.55 12.46 17.68
CA ASP A 260 5.89 12.06 18.93
C ASP A 260 5.96 10.53 19.15
N MET A 261 6.11 9.77 18.07
CA MET A 261 6.41 8.33 18.07
C MET A 261 7.91 8.05 18.20
N LEU A 262 8.25 6.82 18.57
CA LEU A 262 9.64 6.41 18.80
C LEU A 262 10.20 5.59 17.68
N ASP A 263 11.53 5.52 17.62
CA ASP A 263 12.23 4.59 16.75
C ASP A 263 11.85 3.15 17.13
N LYS A 264 11.35 2.37 16.16
CA LYS A 264 10.86 1.01 16.39
C LYS A 264 11.94 0.04 16.87
N ASN A 265 13.18 0.21 16.41
CA ASN A 265 14.27 -0.73 16.70
C ASN A 265 14.99 -0.40 18.00
N LYS A 266 15.16 0.89 18.30
CA LYS A 266 15.91 1.38 19.46
C LYS A 266 15.01 1.78 20.62
N HIS A 267 13.71 1.96 20.40
CA HIS A 267 12.73 2.46 21.37
C HIS A 267 13.13 3.81 22.00
N THR A 268 13.86 4.62 21.25
CA THR A 268 14.29 5.97 21.65
C THR A 268 13.56 7.04 20.85
N ARG A 269 13.74 8.30 21.23
CA ARG A 269 13.21 9.44 20.46
C ARG A 269 13.63 9.33 19.00
N ALA A 270 12.66 9.51 18.11
CA ALA A 270 12.91 9.55 16.68
C ALA A 270 12.79 10.97 16.13
N TYR A 271 13.46 11.19 15.02
CA TYR A 271 13.24 12.35 14.16
C TYR A 271 12.85 11.83 12.79
N ILE A 272 11.97 12.54 12.10
CA ILE A 272 11.53 12.19 10.75
C ILE A 272 11.94 13.27 9.76
N GLY A 273 12.41 12.85 8.60
CA GLY A 273 12.63 13.72 7.45
C GLY A 273 11.34 13.93 6.69
N LEU A 274 10.67 15.06 6.88
CA LEU A 274 9.48 15.42 6.12
C LEU A 274 9.88 16.08 4.80
N ASN A 275 9.40 15.57 3.68
CA ASN A 275 9.62 16.20 2.39
C ASN A 275 8.93 17.57 2.34
N LYS A 276 9.64 18.61 1.91
CA LYS A 276 9.11 19.98 1.89
C LYS A 276 7.93 20.17 0.92
N GLY A 277 7.87 19.37 -0.14
CA GLY A 277 6.86 19.49 -1.17
C GLY A 277 5.50 18.88 -0.79
N ASP A 278 5.50 17.82 0.02
CA ASP A 278 4.27 17.06 0.33
C ASP A 278 4.10 16.71 1.82
N ARG A 279 5.07 17.08 2.66
CA ARG A 279 5.10 16.83 4.11
C ARG A 279 5.02 15.35 4.51
N GLN A 280 5.34 14.42 3.59
CA GLN A 280 5.41 13.00 3.90
C GLN A 280 6.75 12.65 4.55
N ASN A 281 6.72 11.77 5.54
CA ASN A 281 7.89 11.11 6.11
C ASN A 281 8.64 10.29 5.03
N ALA A 282 9.87 10.72 4.79
CA ALA A 282 10.77 10.18 3.79
C ALA A 282 11.87 9.28 4.37
N PHE A 283 12.20 9.46 5.66
CA PHE A 283 13.21 8.69 6.38
C PHE A 283 13.11 8.95 7.89
N VAL A 284 13.56 8.00 8.69
CA VAL A 284 13.63 8.12 10.16
C VAL A 284 15.09 8.19 10.59
N ILE A 285 15.39 9.12 11.49
CA ILE A 285 16.70 9.28 12.12
C ILE A 285 16.56 8.97 13.61
N PRO A 286 17.34 8.04 14.16
CA PRO A 286 17.37 7.80 15.60
C PRO A 286 17.98 9.00 16.33
N ALA A 287 17.50 9.30 17.54
CA ALA A 287 18.06 10.42 18.29
C ALA A 287 19.58 10.29 18.48
N PRO A 288 20.36 11.38 18.26
CA PRO A 288 21.78 11.37 18.53
C PRO A 288 22.04 11.22 20.03
N ALA A 289 23.23 10.71 20.38
CA ALA A 289 23.69 10.71 21.76
C ALA A 289 23.67 12.16 22.30
N GLN A 290 23.16 12.33 23.52
CA GLN A 290 22.73 13.62 24.11
C GLN A 290 23.78 14.76 24.13
N LYS A 291 25.05 14.49 23.84
CA LYS A 291 26.13 15.49 23.96
C LYS A 291 26.33 16.36 22.71
N ASP A 292 25.86 15.96 21.52
CA ASP A 292 26.20 16.64 20.25
C ASP A 292 25.01 16.85 19.29
N SER A 293 23.79 17.06 19.81
CA SER A 293 22.57 17.16 18.98
C SER A 293 22.65 18.26 17.91
N ASP A 294 23.20 19.43 18.23
CA ASP A 294 23.25 20.56 17.30
C ASP A 294 24.23 20.33 16.16
N ALA A 295 25.39 19.73 16.46
CA ALA A 295 26.39 19.38 15.46
C ALA A 295 25.85 18.30 14.52
N PHE A 296 25.18 17.29 15.09
CA PHE A 296 24.55 16.21 14.34
C PHE A 296 23.52 16.73 13.32
N PHE A 297 22.58 17.59 13.73
CA PHE A 297 21.59 18.11 12.79
C PHE A 297 22.21 19.04 11.74
N LYS A 298 23.17 19.89 12.11
CA LYS A 298 23.90 20.73 11.15
C LYS A 298 24.62 19.89 10.10
N GLU A 299 25.22 18.79 10.52
CA GLU A 299 25.90 17.86 9.62
C GLU A 299 24.90 17.21 8.65
N ILE A 300 23.82 16.61 9.16
CA ILE A 300 22.78 15.99 8.32
C ILE A 300 22.22 16.98 7.30
N TYR A 301 21.86 18.18 7.72
CA TYR A 301 21.32 19.20 6.82
C TYR A 301 22.30 19.64 5.73
N GLY A 302 23.61 19.55 6.00
CA GLY A 302 24.68 19.91 5.07
C GLY A 302 25.09 18.79 4.11
N LYS A 303 24.71 17.52 4.38
CA LYS A 303 24.99 16.41 3.46
C LYS A 303 24.15 16.51 2.19
N THR A 304 24.67 15.96 1.10
CA THR A 304 23.84 15.72 -0.08
C THR A 304 22.78 14.66 0.23
N VAL A 305 21.66 14.69 -0.47
CA VAL A 305 20.62 13.66 -0.32
C VAL A 305 21.18 12.28 -0.62
N LYS A 306 22.04 12.16 -1.63
CA LYS A 306 22.69 10.88 -1.95
C LYS A 306 23.49 10.33 -0.77
N ASP A 307 24.36 11.15 -0.19
CA ASP A 307 25.24 10.71 0.91
C ASP A 307 24.43 10.41 2.17
N SER A 308 23.45 11.27 2.49
CA SER A 308 22.58 11.07 3.65
C SER A 308 21.74 9.79 3.55
N PHE A 309 21.17 9.49 2.38
CA PHE A 309 20.37 8.28 2.20
C PHE A 309 21.25 7.01 2.23
N ALA A 310 22.47 7.07 1.69
CA ALA A 310 23.42 5.97 1.77
C ALA A 310 23.86 5.68 3.21
N GLU A 311 24.12 6.72 4.00
CA GLU A 311 24.54 6.58 5.40
C GLU A 311 23.41 6.08 6.31
N LEU A 312 22.17 6.49 6.06
CA LEU A 312 21.00 6.05 6.80
C LEU A 312 20.45 4.70 6.32
N ASP A 313 21.05 4.09 5.29
CA ASP A 313 20.57 2.88 4.63
C ASP A 313 19.09 3.00 4.19
N VAL A 314 18.71 4.17 3.69
CA VAL A 314 17.35 4.46 3.24
C VAL A 314 17.24 4.17 1.74
N PRO A 315 16.41 3.21 1.31
CA PRO A 315 16.25 2.93 -0.09
C PRO A 315 15.52 4.07 -0.81
N TYR A 316 15.85 4.28 -2.08
CA TYR A 316 15.15 5.22 -2.97
C TYR A 316 15.19 4.69 -4.40
N THR A 317 14.34 5.22 -5.27
CA THR A 317 14.35 4.93 -6.71
C THR A 317 14.56 6.19 -7.52
N LEU A 318 14.93 6.02 -8.79
CA LEU A 318 15.15 7.11 -9.74
C LEU A 318 13.98 7.20 -10.73
N ARG A 319 13.62 8.43 -11.13
CA ARG A 319 12.69 8.71 -12.23
C ARG A 319 13.43 9.18 -13.49
#